data_AF-A0A1Y1SCV1-F1
#
_entry.id   AF-A0A1Y1SCV1-F1
#
_cell.length_a   1.000
_cell.length_b   1.000
_cell.length_c   1.000
_cell.angle_alpha   90.00
_cell.angle_beta   90.00
_cell.angle_gamma   90.00
#
_symmetry.space_group_name_H-M   'P 1'
#
loop_
_entity.id
_entity.type
_entity.pdbx_description
1 polymer ?
#
loop_
_entity_poly.entity_id
_entity_poly.type
_entity_poly.pdbx_seq_one_letter_code
_entity_poly.pdbx_strand_id
1 'polypeptide(L)'
;MIREILIQGRGPNILSHDNLQSMNAALEEAASDPIVLVGAGHAFSAGIDTSFTDVEQTRQVITLVDEFVERLFLHPAPTVAAINGHAIAGGCLLAQACDQRVLSRGSKIRIGMPGVALGIRYPPRALRLLRYRVPSASLETLLLGAAIHEPERALALGLVDMVVDDALSVAHRQAASMSAWPRHAYWEAKRALRGDALCVPVDEQAAFDREFAEYWDPEKLNSARRQERTEEH
;
A
#
# COMPACT_ATOMS: atom_id res chain seq x y z
N MET A 1 -4.99 8.34 -21.78
CA MET A 1 -6.22 7.61 -21.39
C MET A 1 -6.08 7.27 -19.91
N ILE A 2 -7.13 7.21 -19.08
CA ILE A 2 -6.94 6.76 -17.68
C ILE A 2 -6.83 5.23 -17.70
N ARG A 3 -5.78 4.67 -17.10
CA ARG A 3 -5.55 3.22 -16.98
C ARG A 3 -5.98 2.74 -15.60
N GLU A 4 -6.86 1.75 -15.56
CA GLU A 4 -7.14 1.01 -14.33
C GLU A 4 -6.13 -0.11 -14.16
N ILE A 5 -5.49 -0.18 -13.00
CA ILE A 5 -4.69 -1.32 -12.56
C ILE A 5 -5.49 -2.04 -11.48
N LEU A 6 -5.85 -3.29 -11.76
CA LEU A 6 -6.64 -4.12 -10.88
C LEU A 6 -5.74 -4.95 -9.96
N ILE A 7 -5.93 -4.84 -8.66
CA ILE A 7 -5.36 -5.77 -7.68
C ILE A 7 -6.27 -7.00 -7.68
N GLN A 8 -5.80 -8.09 -8.28
CA GLN A 8 -6.56 -9.33 -8.39
C GLN A 8 -5.74 -10.48 -7.80
N GLY A 9 -6.03 -10.81 -6.54
CA GLY A 9 -5.39 -11.90 -5.81
C GLY A 9 -6.42 -12.90 -5.26
N ARG A 10 -5.95 -13.98 -4.65
CA ARG A 10 -6.83 -14.92 -3.95
C ARG A 10 -7.58 -14.22 -2.81
N GLY A 11 -8.85 -14.60 -2.60
CA GLY A 11 -9.64 -14.13 -1.47
C GLY A 11 -9.79 -12.60 -1.46
N PRO A 12 -9.45 -11.90 -0.36
CA PRO A 12 -9.50 -10.43 -0.29
C PRO A 12 -8.29 -9.76 -0.96
N ASN A 13 -7.98 -10.15 -2.20
CA ASN A 13 -6.87 -9.64 -3.00
C ASN A 13 -5.51 -9.70 -2.27
N ILE A 14 -5.15 -10.90 -1.80
CA ILE A 14 -3.84 -11.17 -1.23
C ILE A 14 -2.75 -10.90 -2.26
N LEU A 15 -1.69 -10.19 -1.86
CA LEU A 15 -0.54 -9.87 -2.69
C LEU A 15 0.37 -11.11 -2.81
N SER A 16 0.27 -11.78 -3.95
CA SER A 16 1.13 -12.89 -4.35
C SER A 16 2.13 -12.44 -5.42
N HIS A 17 3.14 -13.26 -5.63
CA HIS A 17 4.13 -13.07 -6.68
C HIS A 17 3.48 -12.79 -8.05
N ASP A 18 2.57 -13.66 -8.51
CA ASP A 18 1.99 -13.58 -9.85
C ASP A 18 1.13 -12.33 -10.07
N ASN A 19 0.35 -11.91 -9.06
CA ASN A 19 -0.46 -10.71 -9.20
C ASN A 19 0.41 -9.45 -9.15
N LEU A 20 1.47 -9.42 -8.34
CA LEU A 20 2.40 -8.29 -8.30
C LEU A 20 3.18 -8.16 -9.61
N GLN A 21 3.60 -9.27 -10.21
CA GLN A 21 4.20 -9.26 -11.55
C GLN A 21 3.23 -8.71 -12.59
N SER A 22 1.97 -9.16 -12.57
CA SER A 22 0.92 -8.67 -13.48
C SER A 22 0.67 -7.17 -13.31
N MET A 23 0.63 -6.68 -12.06
CA MET A 23 0.48 -5.25 -11.75
C MET A 23 1.69 -4.43 -12.19
N ASN A 24 2.92 -4.95 -12.00
CA ASN A 24 4.14 -4.31 -12.48
C ASN A 24 4.20 -4.22 -14.01
N ALA A 25 3.71 -5.24 -14.71
CA ALA A 25 3.59 -5.22 -16.17
C ALA A 25 2.53 -4.19 -16.62
N ALA A 26 1.36 -4.17 -15.98
CA ALA A 26 0.31 -3.17 -16.28
C ALA A 26 0.78 -1.73 -16.03
N LEU A 27 1.63 -1.53 -15.01
CA LEU A 27 2.25 -0.23 -14.72
C LEU A 27 3.25 0.18 -15.81
N GLU A 28 4.03 -0.76 -16.35
CA GLU A 28 4.93 -0.52 -17.48
C GLU A 28 4.15 -0.13 -18.74
N GLU A 29 3.11 -0.90 -19.07
CA GLU A 29 2.23 -0.65 -20.21
C GLU A 29 1.52 0.71 -20.13
N ALA A 30 1.18 1.15 -18.91
CA ALA A 30 0.56 2.46 -18.71
C ALA A 30 1.50 3.61 -19.11
N ALA A 31 2.82 3.41 -19.09
CA ALA A 31 3.84 4.41 -19.44
C ALA A 31 3.64 5.77 -18.73
N SER A 32 2.95 6.72 -19.36
CA SER A 32 2.64 8.04 -18.81
C SER A 32 1.14 8.37 -18.76
N ASP A 33 0.30 7.34 -18.83
CA ASP A 33 -1.13 7.46 -18.60
C ASP A 33 -1.43 7.59 -17.11
N PRO A 34 -2.43 8.39 -16.72
CA PRO A 34 -2.92 8.46 -15.34
C PRO A 34 -3.46 7.11 -14.89
N ILE A 35 -3.29 6.79 -13.60
CA ILE A 35 -3.63 5.48 -13.05
C ILE A 35 -4.74 5.59 -12.01
N VAL A 36 -5.70 4.68 -12.09
CA VAL A 36 -6.59 4.32 -10.98
C VAL A 36 -6.23 2.92 -10.52
N LEU A 37 -5.76 2.80 -9.27
CA LEU A 37 -5.49 1.51 -8.63
C LEU A 37 -6.74 1.08 -7.85
N VAL A 38 -7.25 -0.12 -8.09
CA VAL A 38 -8.50 -0.62 -7.47
C VAL A 38 -8.39 -2.12 -7.20
N GLY A 39 -9.04 -2.64 -6.16
CA GLY A 39 -9.10 -4.08 -5.92
C GLY A 39 -10.28 -4.75 -6.61
N ALA A 40 -10.11 -6.00 -7.03
CA ALA A 40 -11.19 -6.81 -7.58
C ALA A 40 -12.26 -7.13 -6.50
N GLY A 41 -13.54 -7.04 -6.87
CA GLY A 41 -14.63 -7.38 -5.96
C GLY A 41 -14.82 -6.38 -4.82
N HIS A 42 -14.73 -6.84 -3.57
CA HIS A 42 -15.16 -6.11 -2.38
C HIS A 42 -14.03 -5.81 -1.37
N ALA A 43 -12.77 -6.04 -1.77
CA ALA A 43 -11.60 -5.70 -0.97
C ALA A 43 -10.61 -4.95 -1.86
N PHE A 44 -9.87 -4.00 -1.28
CA PHE A 44 -8.76 -3.39 -2.00
C PHE A 44 -7.58 -4.36 -2.00
N SER A 45 -7.05 -4.68 -0.81
CA SER A 45 -6.12 -5.77 -0.58
C SER A 45 -5.93 -6.03 0.92
N ALA A 46 -5.87 -7.30 1.31
CA ALA A 46 -5.50 -7.71 2.66
C ALA A 46 -3.96 -7.74 2.90
N GLY A 47 -3.15 -7.31 1.93
CA GLY A 47 -1.70 -7.32 2.02
C GLY A 47 -1.09 -8.64 1.56
N ILE A 48 0.17 -8.87 1.93
CA ILE A 48 0.89 -10.09 1.53
C ILE A 48 0.33 -11.33 2.21
N ASP A 49 0.47 -12.46 1.53
CA ASP A 49 0.24 -13.74 2.20
C ASP A 49 1.28 -13.90 3.33
N THR A 50 0.92 -14.60 4.40
CA THR A 50 1.91 -15.05 5.39
C THR A 50 1.84 -16.56 5.58
N SER A 51 1.00 -17.26 4.79
CA SER A 51 1.01 -18.71 4.71
C SER A 51 2.11 -19.22 3.77
N PHE A 52 3.11 -18.40 3.46
CA PHE A 52 4.32 -18.88 2.82
C PHE A 52 4.92 -20.01 3.67
N THR A 53 5.64 -20.93 3.04
CA THR A 53 6.35 -21.99 3.74
C THR A 53 7.86 -21.78 3.71
N ASP A 54 8.29 -20.68 3.10
CA ASP A 54 9.69 -20.37 2.83
C ASP A 54 9.95 -18.86 2.99
N VAL A 55 11.07 -18.54 3.64
CA VAL A 55 11.54 -17.18 3.88
C VAL A 55 11.90 -16.51 2.54
N GLU A 56 12.48 -17.25 1.60
CA GLU A 56 12.90 -16.68 0.33
C GLU A 56 11.71 -16.29 -0.55
N GLN A 57 10.65 -17.09 -0.57
CA GLN A 57 9.38 -16.71 -1.20
C GLN A 57 8.80 -15.43 -0.60
N THR A 58 8.85 -15.29 0.73
CA THR A 58 8.40 -14.09 1.43
C THR A 58 9.23 -12.88 1.02
N ARG A 59 10.56 -13.05 0.92
CA ARG A 59 11.49 -12.01 0.46
C ARG A 59 11.17 -11.57 -0.96
N GLN A 60 10.97 -12.49 -1.89
CA GLN A 60 10.63 -12.19 -3.28
C GLN A 60 9.35 -11.37 -3.40
N VAL A 61 8.31 -11.73 -2.64
CA VAL A 61 7.04 -10.99 -2.62
C VAL A 61 7.23 -9.59 -2.04
N ILE A 62 7.99 -9.42 -0.96
CA ILE A 62 8.29 -8.11 -0.38
C ILE A 62 9.07 -7.23 -1.37
N THR A 63 10.06 -7.80 -2.07
CA THR A 63 10.80 -7.09 -3.12
C THR A 63 9.87 -6.61 -4.22
N LEU A 64 8.94 -7.45 -4.70
CA LEU A 64 7.97 -7.07 -5.73
C LEU A 64 6.98 -5.99 -5.25
N VAL A 65 6.59 -6.00 -3.97
CA VAL A 65 5.79 -4.92 -3.37
C VAL A 65 6.59 -3.62 -3.37
N ASP A 66 7.84 -3.65 -2.91
CA ASP A 66 8.72 -2.48 -2.87
C ASP A 66 8.93 -1.88 -4.27
N GLU A 67 9.21 -2.71 -5.27
CA GLU A 67 9.35 -2.29 -6.67
C GLU A 67 8.07 -1.63 -7.21
N PHE A 68 6.92 -2.27 -6.99
CA PHE A 68 5.64 -1.72 -7.45
C PHE A 68 5.31 -0.39 -6.76
N VAL A 69 5.52 -0.32 -5.44
CA VAL A 69 5.32 0.89 -4.63
C VAL A 69 6.20 2.03 -5.12
N GLU A 70 7.50 1.77 -5.35
CA GLU A 70 8.44 2.78 -5.81
C GLU A 70 8.06 3.30 -7.20
N ARG A 71 7.75 2.40 -8.13
CA ARG A 71 7.32 2.78 -9.50
C ARG A 71 6.01 3.57 -9.48
N LEU A 72 5.04 3.16 -8.67
CA LEU A 72 3.75 3.86 -8.56
C LEU A 72 3.91 5.24 -7.89
N PHE A 73 4.77 5.33 -6.87
CA PHE A 73 5.09 6.56 -6.17
C PHE A 73 5.87 7.54 -7.06
N LEU A 74 6.70 7.05 -7.98
CA LEU A 74 7.44 7.89 -8.92
C LEU A 74 6.80 7.95 -10.32
N HIS A 75 5.58 7.45 -10.48
CA HIS A 75 4.86 7.46 -11.76
C HIS A 75 4.70 8.89 -12.31
N PRO A 76 5.04 9.15 -13.59
CA PRO A 76 5.08 10.52 -14.14
C PRO A 76 3.70 11.17 -14.37
N ALA A 77 2.62 10.43 -14.15
CA ALA A 77 1.25 10.92 -14.26
C ALA A 77 0.48 10.80 -12.93
N PRO A 78 -0.71 11.40 -12.82
CA PRO A 78 -1.56 11.27 -11.64
C PRO A 78 -1.89 9.81 -11.31
N THR A 79 -1.81 9.45 -10.03
CA THR A 79 -2.20 8.12 -9.52
C THR A 79 -3.23 8.24 -8.40
N VAL A 80 -4.34 7.51 -8.49
CA VAL A 80 -5.42 7.55 -7.50
C VAL A 80 -5.74 6.13 -7.02
N ALA A 81 -5.73 5.90 -5.72
CA ALA A 81 -6.23 4.66 -5.12
C ALA A 81 -7.74 4.75 -4.90
N ALA A 82 -8.50 3.91 -5.61
CA ALA A 82 -9.91 3.64 -5.36
C ALA A 82 -10.02 2.48 -4.35
N ILE A 83 -10.06 2.81 -3.06
CA ILE A 83 -10.05 1.84 -1.99
C ILE A 83 -11.50 1.37 -1.75
N ASN A 84 -11.93 0.40 -2.55
CA ASN A 84 -13.29 -0.14 -2.60
C ASN A 84 -13.64 -1.12 -1.46
N GLY A 85 -12.71 -1.37 -0.54
CA GLY A 85 -12.88 -2.28 0.59
C GLY A 85 -11.65 -2.27 1.50
N HIS A 86 -11.42 -3.38 2.22
CA HIS A 86 -10.28 -3.47 3.14
C HIS A 86 -8.93 -3.20 2.46
N ALA A 87 -8.08 -2.39 3.09
CA ALA A 87 -6.71 -2.09 2.67
C ALA A 87 -5.74 -2.28 3.86
N ILE A 88 -5.27 -3.51 4.06
CA ILE A 88 -4.52 -3.90 5.26
C ILE A 88 -3.05 -4.14 4.92
N ALA A 89 -2.15 -3.67 5.80
CA ALA A 89 -0.70 -3.87 5.68
C ALA A 89 -0.19 -3.49 4.27
N GLY A 90 0.24 -4.47 3.46
CA GLY A 90 0.66 -4.22 2.08
C GLY A 90 -0.39 -3.48 1.25
N GLY A 91 -1.68 -3.76 1.43
CA GLY A 91 -2.75 -3.03 0.75
C GLY A 91 -2.84 -1.56 1.16
N CYS A 92 -2.63 -1.25 2.43
CA CYS A 92 -2.51 0.13 2.88
C CYS A 92 -1.28 0.81 2.27
N LEU A 93 -0.14 0.11 2.24
CA LEU A 93 1.10 0.60 1.64
C LEU A 93 0.94 0.95 0.15
N LEU A 94 0.29 0.07 -0.63
CA LEU A 94 -0.04 0.33 -2.03
C LEU A 94 -0.90 1.60 -2.19
N ALA A 95 -1.89 1.79 -1.33
CA ALA A 95 -2.72 3.00 -1.35
C ALA A 95 -1.90 4.27 -1.04
N GLN A 96 -0.94 4.20 -0.10
CA GLN A 96 -0.06 5.33 0.24
C GLN A 96 0.87 5.75 -0.91
N ALA A 97 1.22 4.83 -1.81
CA ALA A 97 2.03 5.14 -2.99
C ALA A 97 1.29 6.05 -4.01
N CYS A 98 -0.05 6.01 -4.03
CA CYS A 98 -0.86 6.86 -4.91
C CYS A 98 -0.85 8.33 -4.49
N ASP A 99 -1.00 9.25 -5.45
CA ASP A 99 -1.10 10.69 -5.22
C ASP A 99 -2.34 11.04 -4.38
N GLN A 100 -3.47 10.41 -4.67
CA GLN A 100 -4.70 10.52 -3.88
C GLN A 100 -5.28 9.17 -3.47
N ARG A 101 -5.99 9.14 -2.35
CA ARG A 101 -6.62 7.97 -1.71
C ARG A 101 -8.08 8.26 -1.44
N VAL A 102 -8.94 7.57 -2.17
CA VAL A 102 -10.39 7.67 -2.04
C VAL A 102 -10.90 6.36 -1.45
N LEU A 103 -11.51 6.43 -0.27
CA LEU A 103 -11.98 5.27 0.46
C LEU A 103 -13.49 5.15 0.39
N SER A 104 -13.97 3.94 0.11
CA SER A 104 -15.40 3.63 0.20
C SER A 104 -15.84 3.69 1.67
N ARG A 105 -17.02 4.28 1.91
CA ARG A 105 -17.70 4.23 3.19
C ARG A 105 -18.21 2.81 3.45
N GLY A 106 -18.16 2.37 4.70
CA GLY A 106 -18.76 1.12 5.13
C GLY A 106 -18.27 0.69 6.49
N SER A 107 -19.18 0.27 7.37
CA SER A 107 -18.90 -0.09 8.76
C SER A 107 -17.99 -1.31 8.93
N LYS A 108 -17.79 -2.08 7.86
CA LYS A 108 -16.89 -3.23 7.86
C LYS A 108 -15.53 -2.89 7.26
N ILE A 109 -15.39 -1.79 6.53
CA ILE A 109 -14.15 -1.46 5.82
C ILE A 109 -13.09 -1.06 6.85
N ARG A 110 -11.85 -1.54 6.64
CA ARG A 110 -10.71 -1.23 7.50
C ARG A 110 -9.49 -0.90 6.65
N ILE A 111 -8.72 0.09 7.10
CA ILE A 111 -7.41 0.44 6.54
C ILE A 111 -6.39 0.65 7.66
N GLY A 112 -5.18 0.14 7.51
CA GLY A 112 -4.13 0.34 8.52
C GLY A 112 -2.94 -0.60 8.39
N MET A 113 -2.05 -0.52 9.38
CA MET A 113 -0.75 -1.22 9.39
C MET A 113 -0.58 -2.03 10.69
N PRO A 114 -1.14 -3.25 10.79
CA PRO A 114 -1.06 -4.06 12.02
C PRO A 114 0.26 -4.81 12.23
N GLY A 115 1.31 -4.46 11.47
CA GLY A 115 2.55 -5.25 11.39
C GLY A 115 3.24 -5.47 12.74
N VAL A 116 3.32 -4.45 13.60
CA VAL A 116 4.00 -4.57 14.91
C VAL A 116 3.33 -5.62 15.81
N ALA A 117 2.00 -5.67 15.85
CA ALA A 117 1.27 -6.68 16.64
C ALA A 117 1.55 -8.10 16.13
N LEU A 118 1.79 -8.24 14.82
CA LEU A 118 2.19 -9.49 14.17
C LEU A 118 3.68 -9.84 14.32
N GLY A 119 4.46 -9.05 15.07
CA GLY A 119 5.90 -9.25 15.21
C GLY A 119 6.71 -8.90 13.97
N ILE A 120 6.13 -8.14 13.04
CA ILE A 120 6.77 -7.76 11.78
C ILE A 120 7.63 -6.51 11.97
N ARG A 121 8.88 -6.58 11.51
CA ARG A 121 9.69 -5.41 11.21
C ARG A 121 9.38 -4.89 9.80
N TYR A 122 8.90 -3.66 9.70
CA TYR A 122 8.61 -3.05 8.41
C TYR A 122 9.88 -2.88 7.55
N PRO A 123 9.79 -3.08 6.21
CA PRO A 123 10.87 -2.78 5.30
C PRO A 123 11.27 -1.29 5.38
N PRO A 124 12.56 -0.94 5.30
CA PRO A 124 13.02 0.44 5.40
C PRO A 124 12.34 1.39 4.40
N ARG A 125 12.23 0.98 3.13
CA ARG A 125 11.58 1.77 2.06
C ARG A 125 10.10 2.01 2.37
N ALA A 126 9.38 0.99 2.82
CA ALA A 126 7.99 1.11 3.25
C ALA A 126 7.83 2.10 4.41
N LEU A 127 8.72 2.08 5.41
CA LEU A 127 8.72 3.07 6.49
C LEU A 127 8.97 4.49 5.98
N ARG A 128 9.88 4.68 5.02
CA ARG A 128 10.14 5.99 4.43
C ARG A 128 8.92 6.52 3.67
N LEU A 129 8.23 5.69 2.89
CA LEU A 129 6.96 6.06 2.25
C LEU A 129 5.93 6.51 3.30
N LEU A 130 5.72 5.72 4.35
CA LEU A 130 4.72 6.03 5.38
C LEU A 130 5.06 7.34 6.13
N ARG A 131 6.34 7.57 6.44
CA ARG A 131 6.82 8.84 7.02
C ARG A 131 6.58 10.05 6.10
N TYR A 132 6.64 9.85 4.79
CA TYR A 132 6.38 10.89 3.80
C TYR A 132 4.88 11.17 3.62
N ARG A 133 4.04 10.12 3.66
CA ARG A 133 2.61 10.22 3.34
C ARG A 133 1.70 10.49 4.52
N VAL A 134 1.99 9.86 5.65
CA VAL A 134 1.13 9.93 6.83
C VAL A 134 1.56 11.14 7.68
N PRO A 135 0.61 11.97 8.16
CA PRO A 135 0.92 13.05 9.07
C PRO A 135 1.75 12.55 10.27
N SER A 136 2.78 13.29 10.66
CA SER A 136 3.69 12.90 11.75
C SER A 136 2.94 12.60 13.05
N ALA A 137 1.90 13.39 13.36
CA ALA A 137 1.04 13.19 14.53
C ALA A 137 0.23 11.88 14.52
N SER A 138 0.01 11.29 13.34
CA SER A 138 -0.74 10.04 13.17
C SER A 138 0.17 8.82 13.04
N LEU A 139 1.46 9.02 12.78
CA LEU A 139 2.37 7.95 12.39
C LEU A 139 2.57 6.91 13.51
N GLU A 140 2.74 7.35 14.75
CA GLU A 140 2.86 6.42 15.90
C GLU A 140 1.55 5.68 16.16
N THR A 141 0.40 6.35 16.03
CA THR A 141 -0.91 5.70 16.14
C THR A 141 -1.06 4.58 15.10
N LEU A 142 -0.60 4.83 13.87
CA LEU A 142 -0.65 3.85 12.79
C LEU A 142 0.32 2.69 13.02
N LEU A 143 1.60 2.99 13.29
CA LEU A 143 2.68 2.00 13.28
C LEU A 143 2.88 1.33 14.64
N LEU A 144 3.02 2.11 15.72
CA LEU A 144 3.25 1.59 17.06
C LEU A 144 1.94 1.10 17.70
N GLY A 145 0.83 1.76 17.37
CA GLY A 145 -0.50 1.30 17.76
C GLY A 145 -1.00 0.07 17.00
N ALA A 146 -0.26 -0.38 15.97
CA ALA A 146 -0.59 -1.54 15.12
C ALA A 146 -2.07 -1.54 14.65
N ALA A 147 -2.63 -0.36 14.41
CA ALA A 147 -4.07 -0.20 14.34
C ALA A 147 -4.62 -0.31 12.91
N ILE A 148 -5.86 -0.78 12.83
CA ILE A 148 -6.72 -0.70 11.65
C ILE A 148 -7.90 0.21 11.97
N HIS A 149 -8.27 1.06 11.02
CA HIS A 149 -9.21 2.15 11.26
C HIS A 149 -10.42 2.04 10.33
N GLU A 150 -11.58 2.38 10.91
CA GLU A 150 -12.81 2.68 10.16
C GLU A 150 -12.60 3.89 9.23
N PRO A 151 -13.39 4.04 8.15
CA PRO A 151 -13.18 5.07 7.15
C PRO A 151 -13.07 6.50 7.70
N GLU A 152 -13.98 6.90 8.60
CA GLU A 152 -14.01 8.25 9.16
C GLU A 152 -12.78 8.53 10.05
N ARG A 153 -12.31 7.52 10.79
CA ARG A 153 -11.08 7.64 11.57
C ARG A 153 -9.85 7.68 10.67
N ALA A 154 -9.83 6.89 9.60
CA ALA A 154 -8.75 6.92 8.61
C ALA A 154 -8.62 8.30 7.94
N LEU A 155 -9.75 8.95 7.63
CA LEU A 155 -9.78 10.33 7.14
C LEU A 155 -9.22 11.31 8.19
N ALA A 156 -9.67 11.21 9.44
CA ALA A 156 -9.20 12.07 10.52
C ALA A 156 -7.68 11.93 10.82
N LEU A 157 -7.12 10.75 10.56
CA LEU A 157 -5.69 10.48 10.69
C LEU A 157 -4.87 10.92 9.46
N GLY A 158 -5.51 11.30 8.36
CA GLY A 158 -4.85 11.63 7.09
C GLY A 158 -4.34 10.40 6.33
N LEU A 159 -4.87 9.21 6.63
CA LEU A 159 -4.54 7.99 5.88
C LEU A 159 -5.19 7.97 4.49
N VAL A 160 -6.33 8.64 4.34
CA VAL A 160 -7.07 8.79 3.09
C VAL A 160 -7.47 10.25 2.92
N ASP A 161 -7.69 10.67 1.68
CA ASP A 161 -8.04 12.06 1.36
C ASP A 161 -9.56 12.26 1.35
N MET A 162 -10.32 11.20 1.05
CA MET A 162 -11.77 11.24 0.92
C MET A 162 -12.41 9.94 1.40
N VAL A 163 -13.61 10.06 1.98
CA VAL A 163 -14.52 8.94 2.26
C VAL A 163 -15.82 9.19 1.52
N VAL A 164 -16.22 8.25 0.65
CA VAL A 164 -17.33 8.40 -0.30
C VAL A 164 -18.07 7.08 -0.46
N ASP A 165 -19.28 7.09 -1.02
CA ASP A 165 -20.03 5.83 -1.20
C ASP A 165 -19.48 4.98 -2.37
N ASP A 166 -19.01 5.63 -3.44
CA ASP A 166 -18.41 4.98 -4.61
C ASP A 166 -16.98 5.50 -4.87
N ALA A 167 -15.99 4.80 -4.31
CA ALA A 167 -14.59 5.19 -4.42
C ALA A 167 -14.07 5.14 -5.87
N LEU A 168 -14.52 4.17 -6.67
CA LEU A 168 -14.03 4.01 -8.05
C LEU A 168 -14.47 5.18 -8.91
N SER A 169 -15.77 5.47 -8.93
CA SER A 169 -16.34 6.59 -9.69
C SER A 169 -15.70 7.93 -9.31
N VAL A 170 -15.47 8.16 -8.00
CA VAL A 170 -14.79 9.37 -7.51
C VAL A 170 -13.32 9.39 -7.92
N ALA A 171 -12.60 8.26 -7.82
CA ALA A 171 -11.20 8.17 -8.21
C ALA A 171 -10.99 8.48 -9.71
N HIS A 172 -11.87 8.00 -10.59
CA HIS A 172 -11.84 8.36 -12.01
C HIS A 172 -12.02 9.85 -12.24
N ARG A 173 -12.95 10.50 -11.51
CA ARG A 173 -13.13 11.95 -11.60
C ARG A 173 -11.89 12.71 -11.11
N GLN A 174 -11.26 12.26 -10.03
CA GLN A 174 -10.03 12.86 -9.54
C GLN A 174 -8.89 12.70 -10.54
N ALA A 175 -8.67 11.49 -11.04
CA ALA A 175 -7.66 11.22 -12.07
C ALA A 175 -7.90 12.10 -13.32
N ALA A 176 -9.14 12.21 -13.79
CA ALA A 176 -9.49 13.08 -14.92
C ALA A 176 -9.21 14.56 -14.64
N SER A 177 -9.58 15.05 -13.46
CA SER A 177 -9.34 16.43 -13.04
C SER A 177 -7.85 16.76 -12.98
N MET A 178 -7.05 15.89 -12.37
CA MET A 178 -5.59 16.07 -12.27
C MET A 178 -4.91 15.97 -13.65
N SER A 179 -5.49 15.18 -14.56
CA SER A 179 -4.98 15.00 -15.93
C SER A 179 -5.25 16.20 -16.85
N ALA A 180 -6.10 17.14 -16.44
CA ALA A 180 -6.34 18.38 -17.18
C ALA A 180 -5.16 19.37 -17.05
N TRP A 181 -4.24 19.16 -16.10
CA TRP A 181 -3.08 20.01 -15.90
C TRP A 181 -1.92 19.68 -16.85
N PRO A 182 -1.01 20.63 -17.13
CA PRO A 182 0.16 20.35 -17.96
C PRO A 182 1.03 19.23 -17.37
N ARG A 183 1.10 18.09 -18.07
CA ARG A 183 1.79 16.87 -17.60
C ARG A 183 3.21 17.12 -17.11
N HIS A 184 3.99 17.88 -17.89
CA HIS A 184 5.37 18.19 -17.53
C HIS A 184 5.46 18.94 -16.19
N ALA A 185 4.61 19.95 -15.97
CA ALA A 185 4.60 20.69 -14.71
C ALA A 185 4.16 19.82 -13.53
N TYR A 186 3.17 18.93 -13.73
CA TYR A 186 2.75 17.97 -12.71
C TYR A 186 3.89 17.03 -12.32
N TRP A 187 4.57 16.46 -13.31
CA TRP A 187 5.70 15.56 -13.09
C TRP A 187 6.85 16.26 -12.36
N GLU A 188 7.26 17.44 -12.82
CA GLU A 188 8.34 18.20 -12.19
C GLU A 188 8.02 18.53 -10.73
N ALA A 189 6.79 18.96 -10.44
CA ALA A 189 6.35 19.19 -9.07
C ALA A 189 6.35 17.91 -8.23
N LYS A 190 5.83 16.80 -8.77
CA LYS A 190 5.81 15.49 -8.10
C LYS A 190 7.23 15.01 -7.79
N ARG A 191 8.15 15.10 -8.74
CA ARG A 191 9.56 14.72 -8.56
C ARG A 191 10.27 15.62 -7.55
N ALA A 192 10.04 16.93 -7.58
CA ALA A 192 10.65 17.85 -6.63
C ALA A 192 10.15 17.62 -5.19
N LEU A 193 8.87 17.29 -5.01
CA LEU A 193 8.30 16.96 -3.71
C LEU A 193 8.78 15.60 -3.18
N ARG A 194 8.83 14.59 -4.06
CA ARG A 194 9.13 13.21 -3.69
C ARG A 194 10.62 12.92 -3.64
N GLY A 195 11.45 13.62 -4.39
CA GLY A 195 12.92 13.61 -4.33
C GLY A 195 13.52 12.24 -4.00
N ASP A 196 14.26 12.20 -2.91
CA ASP A 196 14.90 11.03 -2.31
C ASP A 196 14.06 10.43 -1.17
N ALA A 197 12.75 10.68 -1.13
CA ALA A 197 11.88 10.26 -0.03
C ALA A 197 11.84 8.75 0.19
N LEU A 198 12.21 7.94 -0.81
CA LEU A 198 12.32 6.48 -0.71
C LEU A 198 13.78 6.00 -0.61
N CYS A 199 14.76 6.90 -0.55
CA CYS A 199 16.17 6.53 -0.46
C CYS A 199 16.44 5.85 0.89
N VAL A 200 17.02 4.66 0.81
CA VAL A 200 17.44 3.84 1.96
C VAL A 200 18.97 3.77 1.94
N PRO A 201 19.66 4.20 3.01
CA PRO A 201 21.09 3.99 3.15
C PRO A 201 21.47 2.52 3.02
N VAL A 202 22.58 2.23 2.33
CA VAL A 202 23.04 0.85 2.08
C VAL A 202 23.18 0.05 3.38
N ASP A 203 23.70 0.67 4.44
CA ASP A 203 23.87 0.01 5.73
C ASP A 203 22.53 -0.32 6.42
N GLU A 204 21.51 0.54 6.25
CA GLU A 204 20.15 0.34 6.77
C GLU A 204 19.48 -0.83 6.04
N GLN A 205 19.62 -0.89 4.71
CA GLN A 205 19.12 -2.00 3.90
C GLN A 205 19.85 -3.32 4.25
N ALA A 206 21.17 -3.29 4.34
CA ALA A 206 21.97 -4.48 4.67
C ALA A 206 21.64 -5.01 6.08
N ALA A 207 21.33 -4.13 7.04
CA ALA A 207 20.87 -4.53 8.36
C ALA A 207 19.50 -5.22 8.30
N PHE A 208 18.55 -4.65 7.55
CA PHE A 208 17.25 -5.30 7.31
C PHE A 208 17.41 -6.68 6.67
N ASP A 209 18.30 -6.82 5.68
CA ASP A 209 18.50 -8.08 4.97
C ASP A 209 19.09 -9.19 5.84
N ARG A 210 20.05 -8.84 6.72
CA ARG A 210 20.64 -9.79 7.69
C ARG A 210 19.61 -10.31 8.70
N GLU A 211 18.68 -9.47 9.11
CA GLU A 211 17.69 -9.77 10.15
C GLU A 211 16.34 -10.21 9.56
N PHE A 212 16.19 -10.23 8.23
CA PHE A 212 14.92 -10.49 7.56
C PHE A 212 14.23 -11.77 8.05
N ALA A 213 14.97 -12.88 8.10
CA ALA A 213 14.45 -14.18 8.53
C ALA A 213 14.01 -14.18 10.00
N GLU A 214 14.45 -13.23 10.83
CA GLU A 214 14.01 -13.14 12.21
C GLU A 214 12.54 -12.72 12.31
N TYR A 215 12.12 -11.78 11.47
CA TYR A 215 10.82 -11.11 11.50
C TYR A 215 9.85 -11.59 10.43
N TRP A 216 10.36 -12.18 9.35
CA TRP A 216 9.58 -12.61 8.18
C TRP A 216 9.58 -14.13 7.98
N ASP A 217 9.91 -14.88 9.03
CA ASP A 217 9.72 -16.33 9.06
C ASP A 217 8.22 -16.67 9.09
N PRO A 218 7.70 -17.38 8.08
CA PRO A 218 6.28 -17.70 8.03
C PRO A 218 5.77 -18.54 9.21
N GLU A 219 6.60 -19.39 9.83
CA GLU A 219 6.18 -20.17 11.00
C GLU A 219 5.87 -19.26 12.20
N LYS A 220 6.69 -18.22 12.39
CA LYS A 220 6.50 -17.23 13.46
C LYS A 220 5.26 -16.38 13.20
N LEU A 221 5.09 -15.89 11.97
CA LEU A 221 3.95 -15.05 11.59
C LEU A 221 2.62 -15.80 11.73
N ASN A 222 2.58 -17.09 11.38
CA ASN A 222 1.38 -17.91 11.54
C ASN A 222 1.06 -18.20 13.01
N SER A 223 2.08 -18.29 13.87
CA SER A 223 1.90 -18.49 15.31
C SER A 223 1.33 -17.26 16.01
N ALA A 224 1.86 -16.07 15.71
CA ALA A 224 1.38 -14.80 16.26
C ALA A 224 -0.12 -14.57 15.94
N ARG A 225 -0.53 -14.83 14.69
CA ARG A 225 -1.93 -14.72 14.26
C ARG A 225 -2.91 -15.63 15.00
N ARG A 226 -2.46 -16.83 15.41
CA ARG A 226 -3.31 -17.76 16.17
C ARG A 226 -3.55 -17.26 17.58
N GLN A 227 -2.53 -16.64 18.18
CA GLN A 227 -2.64 -16.05 19.52
C GLN A 227 -3.60 -14.85 19.50
N GLU A 228 -3.46 -13.91 18.57
CA GLU A 228 -4.39 -12.76 18.45
C GLU A 228 -5.85 -13.20 18.29
N ARG A 229 -6.15 -14.17 17.43
CA ARG A 229 -7.54 -14.65 17.23
C ARG A 229 -8.14 -15.32 18.47
N THR A 230 -7.29 -15.89 19.33
CA THR A 230 -7.70 -16.54 20.57
C THR A 230 -7.96 -15.50 21.68
N GLU A 231 -7.31 -14.34 21.61
CA GLU A 231 -7.49 -13.23 22.55
C GLU A 231 -8.66 -12.30 22.17
N GLU A 232 -9.14 -12.34 20.93
CA GLU A 232 -10.33 -11.62 20.46
C GLU A 232 -11.68 -12.34 20.75
N HIS A 233 -11.66 -13.53 21.37
CA HIS A 233 -12.84 -14.32 21.77
C HIS A 233 -12.97 -14.43 23.30
#